data_AF-A0A7X3QIA2-F1
#
_entry.id   AF-A0A7X3QIA2-F1
#
_cell.length_a   1.000
_cell.length_b   1.000
_cell.length_c   1.000
_cell.angle_alpha   90.00
_cell.angle_beta   90.00
_cell.angle_gamma   90.00
#
_symmetry.space_group_name_H-M   'P 1'
#
loop_
_entity.id
_entity.type
_entity.pdbx_description
1 polymer ?
#
loop_
_entity_poly.entity_id
_entity_poly.type
_entity_poly.pdbx_seq_one_letter_code
_entity_poly.pdbx_strand_id
1 'polypeptide(L)'
;MRPRVAVDAMGGDHGPAEVVRGALLAAQRLEVEVLLVGRTGELRRHIDELPDNVTLVDAPDVIDMADKIDAVKAKPEASINV
;
A
#
# COMPACT_ATOMS: atom_id res chain seq x y z
N MET A 1 -17.68 7.78 12.49
CA MET A 1 -17.04 6.59 11.91
C MET A 1 -15.98 7.11 10.96
N ARG A 2 -14.71 6.71 11.10
CA ARG A 2 -13.65 7.11 10.17
C ARG A 2 -13.70 6.19 8.96
N PRO A 3 -13.72 6.69 7.72
CA PRO A 3 -13.62 5.84 6.53
C PRO A 3 -12.29 5.08 6.55
N ARG A 4 -12.33 3.79 6.17
CA ARG A 4 -11.14 2.96 5.97
C ARG A 4 -10.81 2.94 4.49
N VAL A 5 -9.56 3.27 4.15
CA VAL A 5 -9.09 3.36 2.76
C VAL A 5 -7.89 2.44 2.59
N ALA A 6 -8.01 1.44 1.72
CA ALA A 6 -6.88 0.65 1.28
C ALA A 6 -6.11 1.39 0.18
N VAL A 7 -4.79 1.42 0.31
CA VAL A 7 -3.88 2.09 -0.61
C VAL A 7 -2.85 1.06 -1.06
N ASP A 8 -2.91 0.68 -2.35
CA ASP A 8 -1.85 -0.12 -2.98
C ASP A 8 -0.58 0.72 -3.06
N ALA A 9 0.39 0.39 -2.22
CA ALA A 9 1.65 1.09 -2.12
C ALA A 9 2.70 0.58 -3.10
N MET A 10 2.42 -0.50 -3.85
CA MET A 10 3.40 -1.11 -4.74
C MET A 10 3.28 -0.63 -6.18
N GLY A 11 2.15 0.00 -6.53
CA GLY A 11 1.88 0.52 -7.87
C GLY A 11 2.43 1.93 -8.12
N GLY A 12 2.69 2.24 -9.40
CA GLY A 12 3.07 3.56 -9.89
C GLY A 12 4.55 3.69 -10.29
N ASP A 13 4.83 4.61 -11.20
CA ASP A 13 6.16 4.76 -11.83
C ASP A 13 7.28 5.14 -10.86
N HIS A 14 6.93 5.81 -9.75
CA HIS A 14 7.86 6.22 -8.69
C HIS A 14 7.92 5.22 -7.51
N GLY A 15 7.14 4.13 -7.58
CA GLY A 15 7.11 3.08 -6.58
C GLY A 15 6.60 3.51 -5.20
N PRO A 16 6.92 2.75 -4.14
CA PRO A 16 6.30 2.91 -2.82
C PRO A 16 6.62 4.20 -2.09
N ALA A 17 7.75 4.86 -2.38
CA ALA A 17 8.18 6.05 -1.65
C ALA A 17 7.13 7.17 -1.69
N GLU A 18 6.63 7.52 -2.88
CA GLU A 18 5.65 8.60 -3.04
C GLU A 18 4.27 8.22 -2.50
N VAL A 19 3.86 6.96 -2.68
CA VAL A 19 2.56 6.48 -2.20
C VAL A 19 2.53 6.45 -0.67
N VAL A 20 3.59 5.93 -0.03
CA VAL A 20 3.75 5.95 1.43
C VAL A 20 3.69 7.39 1.94
N ARG A 21 4.44 8.32 1.32
CA ARG A 21 4.46 9.73 1.73
C ARG A 21 3.08 10.37 1.66
N GLY A 22 2.35 10.16 0.57
CA GLY A 22 0.99 10.67 0.40
C GLY A 22 0.01 10.07 1.41
N ALA A 23 0.10 8.76 1.65
CA ALA A 23 -0.75 8.04 2.59
C ALA A 23 -0.54 8.51 4.04
N LEU A 24 0.71 8.69 4.47
CA LEU A 24 1.03 9.24 5.79
C LEU A 24 0.53 10.69 5.94
N LEU A 25 0.68 11.51 4.89
CA LEU A 25 0.16 12.88 4.89
C LEU A 25 -1.37 12.92 5.00
N ALA A 26 -2.06 12.02 4.29
CA ALA A 26 -3.51 11.89 4.36
C ALA A 26 -3.97 11.45 5.75
N ALA A 27 -3.29 10.47 6.36
CA ALA A 27 -3.57 10.01 7.72
C ALA A 27 -3.44 11.13 8.77
N GLN A 28 -2.53 12.10 8.55
CA GLN A 28 -2.36 13.24 9.44
C GLN A 28 -3.40 14.35 9.22
N ARG A 29 -3.86 14.56 7.99
CA ARG A 29 -4.67 15.72 7.61
C ARG A 29 -6.17 15.43 7.51
N LEU A 30 -6.55 14.17 7.35
CA LEU A 30 -7.91 13.73 7.13
C LEU A 30 -8.36 12.79 8.25
N GLU A 31 -9.66 12.76 8.54
CA GLU A 31 -10.23 11.83 9.51
C GLU A 31 -10.46 10.43 8.92
N VAL A 32 -9.38 9.80 8.44
CA VAL A 32 -9.39 8.48 7.79
C VAL A 32 -8.51 7.47 8.52
N GLU A 33 -8.82 6.20 8.34
CA GLU A 33 -7.92 5.08 8.64
C GLU A 33 -7.32 4.57 7.33
N VAL A 34 -6.00 4.42 7.30
CA VAL A 34 -5.27 4.01 6.10
C VAL A 34 -4.80 2.57 6.28
N LEU A 35 -5.13 1.71 5.32
CA LEU A 35 -4.53 0.40 5.15
C LEU A 35 -3.51 0.50 4.03
N LEU A 36 -2.23 0.55 4.39
CA LEU A 36 -1.14 0.66 3.42
C LEU A 36 -0.70 -0.74 3.02
N VAL A 37 -1.02 -1.13 1.78
CA VAL A 37 -0.94 -2.51 1.30
C VAL A 37 0.30 -2.68 0.43
N GLY A 38 1.12 -3.69 0.73
CA GLY A 38 2.31 -3.99 -0.05
C GLY A 38 3.34 -4.82 0.69
N ARG A 39 4.53 -4.93 0.12
CA ARG A 39 5.66 -5.63 0.75
C ARG A 39 6.11 -4.88 1.99
N THR A 40 5.71 -5.35 3.17
CA THR A 40 5.95 -4.61 4.43
C THR A 40 7.43 -4.29 4.68
N GLY A 41 8.35 -5.17 4.28
CA GLY A 41 9.79 -4.95 4.36
C GLY A 41 10.31 -3.80 3.50
N GLU A 42 9.63 -3.47 2.39
CA GLU A 42 9.93 -2.33 1.53
C GLU A 42 9.25 -1.07 2.07
N LEU A 43 7.97 -1.16 2.44
CA LEU A 43 7.21 -0.04 3.01
C LEU A 43 7.86 0.53 4.26
N ARG A 44 8.36 -0.33 5.17
CA ARG A 44 9.05 0.10 6.40
C ARG A 44 10.31 0.94 6.15
N ARG A 45 10.92 0.87 4.97
CA ARG A 45 12.08 1.70 4.62
C ARG A 45 11.72 3.16 4.34
N HIS A 46 10.43 3.42 4.12
CA HIS A 46 9.88 4.73 3.80
C HIS A 46 9.07 5.35 4.97
N ILE A 47 9.08 4.70 6.13
CA ILE A 47 8.29 5.09 7.31
C ILE A 47 9.24 5.18 8.49
N ASP A 48 9.45 6.40 8.99
CA ASP A 48 10.21 6.61 10.22
C ASP A 48 9.38 6.22 11.46
N GLU A 49 8.14 6.72 11.53
CA GLU A 49 7.17 6.44 12.59
C GLU A 49 5.82 6.11 11.96
N LEU A 50 5.18 5.03 12.42
CA LEU A 50 3.89 4.59 11.93
C LEU A 50 2.77 5.23 12.75
N PRO A 51 1.91 6.09 12.17
CA PRO A 51 0.79 6.67 12.90
C PRO A 51 -0.24 5.63 13.32
N ASP A 52 -0.92 5.85 14.44
CA ASP A 52 -1.92 4.91 15.00
C ASP A 52 -3.09 4.60 14.06
N ASN A 53 -3.42 5.53 13.15
CA ASN A 53 -4.47 5.35 12.15
C ASN A 53 -3.96 4.81 10.81
N VAL A 54 -2.73 4.28 10.77
CA VAL A 54 -2.15 3.60 9.61
C VAL A 54 -1.82 2.17 9.97
N THR A 55 -2.35 1.21 9.22
CA THR A 55 -2.03 -0.21 9.35
C THR A 55 -1.28 -0.67 8.11
N LEU A 56 -0.16 -1.37 8.30
CA LEU A 56 0.52 -2.06 7.20
C LEU A 56 -0.15 -3.41 6.95
N VAL A 57 -0.55 -3.67 5.71
CA VAL A 57 -1.10 -4.95 5.27
C VAL A 57 -0.08 -5.61 4.36
N ASP A 58 0.41 -6.79 4.76
CA ASP A 58 1.41 -7.51 3.99
C ASP A 58 0.81 -8.11 2.72
N ALA A 59 1.38 -7.73 1.60
CA ALA A 59 1.08 -8.24 0.27
C ALA A 59 2.42 -8.49 -0.45
N PRO A 60 3.00 -9.70 -0.34
CA PRO A 60 4.32 -10.02 -0.88
C PRO A 60 4.34 -9.99 -2.42
N ASP A 61 3.21 -10.31 -3.04
CA ASP A 61 3.07 -10.29 -4.48
C ASP A 61 2.79 -8.86 -5.00
N VAL A 62 3.31 -8.59 -6.20
CA VAL A 62 3.04 -7.35 -6.94
C VAL A 62 2.76 -7.73 -8.38
N ILE A 63 1.70 -7.20 -8.97
CA ILE A 63 1.42 -7.32 -10.40
C ILE A 63 2.15 -6.17 -11.09
N ASP A 64 3.15 -6.52 -11.89
CA ASP A 64 3.95 -5.55 -12.64
C ASP A 64 3.20 -5.12 -13.92
N MET A 65 3.52 -3.96 -14.49
CA MET A 65 2.94 -3.54 -15.77
C MET A 65 3.25 -4.50 -16.92
N ALA A 66 4.36 -5.24 -16.84
CA ALA A 66 4.71 -6.25 -17.83
C ALA A 66 3.92 -7.57 -17.67
N ASP A 67 3.19 -7.75 -16.56
CA ASP A 67 2.45 -8.97 -16.28
C ASP A 67 1.22 -9.10 -17.18
N LYS A 68 0.95 -10.33 -17.62
CA LYS A 68 -0.27 -10.66 -18.35
C LYS A 68 -1.45 -10.75 -17.39
N ILE A 69 -2.67 -10.66 -17.92
CA ILE A 69 -3.94 -10.79 -17.16
C ILE A 69 -3.95 -12.02 -16.23
N ASP A 70 -3.33 -13.13 -16.63
CA ASP A 70 -3.28 -14.36 -15.84
C ASP A 70 -2.54 -14.20 -14.50
N ALA A 71 -1.68 -13.18 -14.37
CA ALA A 71 -0.96 -12.88 -13.13
C ALA A 71 -1.89 -12.57 -11.96
N VAL A 72 -3.09 -12.03 -12.22
CA VAL A 72 -4.11 -11.78 -11.18
C VAL A 72 -4.51 -13.06 -10.47
N LYS A 73 -4.57 -14.19 -11.19
CA LYS A 73 -4.87 -15.51 -10.61
C LYS A 73 -3.65 -16.18 -9.99
N ALA A 74 -2.47 -15.92 -10.54
CA ALA A 74 -1.22 -16.53 -10.10
C ALA A 74 -0.62 -15.87 -8.85
N LYS A 75 -1.00 -14.62 -8.56
CA LYS A 75 -0.53 -13.80 -7.45
C LYS A 75 -1.71 -13.42 -6.54
N PRO A 76 -2.27 -14.38 -5.79
CA PRO A 76 -3.46 -14.11 -4.98
C PRO A 76 -3.21 -13.09 -3.89
N GLU A 77 -1.96 -12.96 -3.41
CA GLU A 77 -1.56 -12.01 -2.36
C GLU A 77 -1.04 -10.67 -2.93
N ALA A 78 -1.42 -10.34 -4.17
CA ALA A 78 -1.04 -9.07 -4.78
C ALA A 78 -1.69 -7.89 -4.06
N SER A 79 -0.95 -6.80 -3.89
CA SER A 79 -1.42 -5.61 -3.15
C SER A 79 -2.73 -5.01 -3.68
N ILE A 80 -2.99 -5.15 -4.98
CA ILE A 80 -4.22 -4.68 -5.63
C ILE A 80 -5.47 -5.53 -5.30
N ASN A 81 -5.31 -6.72 -4.74
CA ASN A 81 -6.41 -7.65 -4.46
C ASN A 81 -7.04 -7.47 -3.05
N VAL A 82 -6.61 -6.47 -2.27
CA VAL A 82 -7.03 -6.23 -0.88
C VAL A 82 -8.31 -5.40 -0.78
#